data_AF-A0A9W7A420-F1
#
_entry.id   AF-A0A9W7A420-F1
#
_cell.length_a   1.000
_cell.length_b   1.000
_cell.length_c   1.000
_cell.angle_alpha   90.00
_cell.angle_beta   90.00
_cell.angle_gamma   90.00
#
_symmetry.space_group_name_H-M   'P 1'
#
loop_
_entity.id
_entity.type
_entity.pdbx_description
1 polymer ?
#
loop_
_entity_poly.entity_id
_entity_poly.type
_entity_poly.pdbx_seq_one_letter_code
_entity_poly.pdbx_strand_id
1 'polypeptide(L)'
;ERKLKGKPELGVKAAVVKREVSVHYSNVNLICPVTDLPTRISRKWMEDGTKVRVSKRSGAIIPRPEILTQRRRPKRESVGEKETGVDEVWEQTFDGDMAKR
;
A
#
# COMPACT_ATOMS: atom_id res chain seq x y z
N GLU A 1 -13.90 8.20 -21.59
CA GLU A 1 -14.99 7.23 -21.42
C GLU A 1 -14.76 6.02 -22.32
N ARG A 2 -15.09 4.81 -21.89
CA ARG A 2 -14.94 3.60 -22.71
C ARG A 2 -16.31 2.99 -23.00
N LYS A 3 -16.60 2.75 -24.27
CA LYS A 3 -17.80 2.04 -24.71
C LYS A 3 -17.58 0.54 -24.56
N LEU A 4 -18.42 -0.13 -23.79
CA LEU A 4 -18.48 -1.58 -23.70
C LEU A 4 -19.51 -2.08 -24.70
N LYS A 5 -19.09 -2.96 -25.60
CA LYS A 5 -20.02 -3.64 -26.51
C LYS A 5 -20.86 -4.63 -25.69
N GLY A 6 -22.17 -4.64 -25.95
CA GLY A 6 -23.07 -5.63 -25.37
C GLY A 6 -22.79 -7.01 -25.96
N LYS A 7 -22.98 -8.05 -25.16
CA LYS A 7 -22.97 -9.45 -25.59
C LYS A 7 -24.38 -10.01 -25.39
N PRO A 8 -25.22 -10.04 -26.43
CA PRO A 8 -26.61 -10.46 -26.31
C PRO A 8 -26.74 -11.93 -25.86
N GLU A 9 -25.79 -12.78 -26.24
CA GLU A 9 -25.71 -14.20 -25.82
C GLU A 9 -25.64 -14.39 -24.29
N LEU A 10 -25.06 -13.42 -23.58
CA LEU A 10 -24.90 -13.44 -22.12
C LEU A 10 -25.89 -12.49 -21.43
N GLY A 11 -26.86 -11.92 -22.16
CA GLY A 11 -27.80 -10.92 -21.64
C GLY A 11 -27.16 -9.57 -21.26
N VAL A 12 -25.90 -9.33 -21.63
CA VAL A 12 -25.16 -8.12 -21.23
C VAL A 12 -25.42 -6.99 -22.22
N LYS A 13 -26.06 -5.91 -21.76
CA LYS A 13 -26.34 -4.71 -22.56
C LYS A 13 -25.08 -3.86 -22.78
N ALA A 14 -25.07 -3.10 -23.88
CA ALA A 14 -24.00 -2.13 -24.14
C ALA A 14 -24.06 -0.99 -23.11
N ALA A 15 -22.90 -0.54 -22.63
CA ALA A 15 -22.79 0.49 -21.60
C ALA A 15 -21.62 1.43 -21.86
N VAL A 16 -21.77 2.71 -21.50
CA VAL A 16 -20.68 3.68 -21.46
C VAL A 16 -20.19 3.77 -20.03
N VAL A 17 -18.92 3.42 -19.81
CA VAL A 17 -18.32 3.42 -18.47
C VAL A 17 -17.26 4.51 -18.39
N LYS A 18 -17.38 5.38 -17.39
CA LYS A 18 -16.34 6.33 -17.01
C LYS A 18 -15.21 5.55 -16.33
N ARG A 19 -14.00 5.73 -16.83
CA ARG A 19 -12.78 5.15 -16.25
C ARG A 19 -11.77 6.25 -16.11
N GLU A 20 -11.06 6.21 -15.00
CA GLU A 20 -9.94 7.10 -14.72
C GLU A 20 -8.78 6.82 -15.69
N VAL A 21 -7.98 7.86 -15.93
CA VAL A 21 -6.78 7.82 -16.78
C VAL A 21 -5.62 8.39 -15.97
N SER A 22 -4.39 7.99 -16.29
CA SER A 22 -3.20 8.54 -15.63
C SER A 22 -3.08 10.04 -15.83
N VAL A 23 -2.57 10.72 -14.80
CA VAL A 23 -2.22 12.14 -14.81
C VAL A 23 -0.75 12.27 -14.45
N HIS A 24 -0.02 13.13 -15.16
CA HIS A 24 1.39 13.36 -14.89
C HIS A 24 1.58 14.04 -13.52
N TYR A 25 2.63 13.65 -12.79
CA TYR A 25 2.83 14.08 -11.40
C TYR A 25 3.00 15.61 -11.25
N SER A 26 3.43 16.32 -12.29
CA SER A 26 3.57 17.79 -12.28
C SER A 26 2.23 18.52 -12.16
N ASN A 27 1.13 17.86 -12.53
CA ASN A 27 -0.19 18.44 -12.59
C ASN A 27 -1.02 18.16 -11.32
N VAL A 28 -0.40 17.58 -10.28
CA VAL A 28 -1.05 17.24 -9.01
C VAL A 28 -0.18 17.70 -7.83
N ASN A 29 -0.84 18.04 -6.71
CA ASN A 29 -0.17 18.42 -5.47
C ASN A 29 -0.82 17.69 -4.29
N LEU A 30 -0.07 17.53 -3.18
CA LEU A 30 -0.66 17.04 -1.93
C LEU A 30 -1.40 18.17 -1.21
N ILE A 31 -2.48 17.80 -0.54
CA ILE A 31 -3.26 18.67 0.32
C ILE A 31 -2.60 18.73 1.70
N CYS A 32 -2.55 19.93 2.27
CA CYS A 32 -2.12 20.12 3.65
C CYS A 32 -3.26 19.79 4.61
N PRO A 33 -3.07 18.91 5.60
CA PRO A 33 -4.15 18.45 6.49
C PRO A 33 -4.71 19.54 7.42
N VAL A 34 -4.01 20.67 7.57
CA VAL A 34 -4.44 21.79 8.44
C VAL A 34 -5.17 22.88 7.66
N THR A 35 -4.83 23.08 6.39
CA THR A 35 -5.35 24.21 5.60
C THR A 35 -6.22 23.76 4.44
N ASP A 36 -6.26 22.46 4.14
CA ASP A 36 -6.94 21.85 2.99
C ASP A 36 -6.60 22.44 1.61
N LEU A 37 -5.49 23.16 1.54
CA LEU A 37 -4.98 23.75 0.31
C LEU A 37 -3.83 22.91 -0.27
N PRO A 38 -3.58 23.01 -1.59
CA PRO A 38 -2.44 22.35 -2.23
C PRO A 38 -1.12 22.94 -1.74
N THR A 39 -0.16 22.07 -1.40
CA THR A 39 1.13 22.49 -0.83
C THR A 39 2.34 21.74 -1.40
N ARG A 40 3.47 22.47 -1.46
CA ARG A 40 4.79 21.86 -1.71
C ARG A 40 5.28 21.15 -0.45
N ILE A 41 6.03 20.07 -0.65
CA ILE A 41 6.49 19.19 0.43
C ILE A 41 7.98 19.36 0.66
N SER A 42 8.40 19.23 1.90
CA SER A 42 9.79 18.94 2.31
C SER A 42 9.84 17.60 3.05
N ARG A 43 11.01 16.95 3.10
CA ARG A 43 11.21 15.73 3.90
C ARG A 43 12.12 16.08 5.06
N LYS A 44 11.76 15.67 6.26
CA LYS A 44 12.57 15.83 7.48
C LYS A 44 12.64 14.51 8.23
N TRP A 45 13.68 14.35 9.03
CA TRP A 45 13.82 13.24 9.97
C TRP A 45 13.30 13.70 11.33
N MET A 46 12.53 12.83 11.99
CA MET A 46 12.12 13.02 13.38
C MET A 46 13.20 12.45 14.31
N GLU A 47 13.09 12.74 15.61
CA GLU A 47 14.01 12.25 16.64
C GLU A 47 14.00 10.72 16.75
N ASP A 48 12.85 10.09 16.48
CA ASP A 48 12.69 8.62 16.42
C ASP A 48 13.38 7.96 15.21
N GLY A 49 14.06 8.72 14.35
CA GLY A 49 14.69 8.22 13.13
C GLY A 49 13.71 7.96 11.98
N THR A 50 12.42 8.31 12.13
CA THR A 50 11.43 8.15 11.07
C THR A 50 11.47 9.33 10.07
N LYS A 51 11.32 9.02 8.77
CA LYS A 51 11.29 10.04 7.70
C LYS A 51 9.87 10.48 7.40
N VAL A 52 9.55 11.74 7.68
CA VAL A 52 8.20 12.29 7.49
C VAL A 52 8.16 13.33 6.37
N ARG A 53 6.99 13.49 5.76
CA ARG A 53 6.69 14.57 4.81
C ARG A 53 6.14 15.75 5.59
N VAL A 54 6.62 16.95 5.29
CA VAL A 54 6.21 18.19 5.96
C VAL A 54 5.72 19.19 4.93
N SER A 55 4.52 19.76 5.14
CA SER A 55 3.97 20.81 4.31
C SER A 55 4.78 22.10 4.46
N LYS A 56 5.19 22.71 3.34
CA LYS A 56 5.90 24.01 3.38
C LYS A 56 4.99 25.18 3.78
N ARG A 57 3.66 25.04 3.69
CA ARG A 57 2.73 26.15 3.96
C ARG A 57 2.43 26.31 5.45
N SER A 58 2.14 25.21 6.14
CA SER A 58 1.78 25.21 7.57
C SER A 58 2.84 24.60 8.47
N GLY A 59 3.86 23.93 7.92
CA GLY A 59 4.78 23.11 8.70
C GLY A 59 4.17 21.80 9.21
N ALA A 60 2.92 21.49 8.88
CA ALA A 60 2.24 20.28 9.35
C ALA A 60 2.82 19.01 8.71
N ILE A 61 2.80 17.91 9.48
CA ILE A 61 3.24 16.59 9.03
C ILE A 61 2.15 15.94 8.18
N ILE A 62 2.53 15.38 7.04
CA ILE A 62 1.67 14.62 6.14
C ILE A 62 2.06 13.13 6.26
N PRO A 63 1.36 12.33 7.09
CA PRO A 63 1.70 10.93 7.30
C PRO A 63 1.53 10.11 6.02
N ARG A 64 2.14 8.91 5.98
CA ARG A 64 1.88 7.96 4.90
C ARG A 64 0.48 7.36 5.15
N PRO A 65 -0.40 7.31 4.14
CA PRO A 65 -1.72 6.71 4.31
C PRO A 65 -1.60 5.20 4.54
N GLU A 66 -2.47 4.66 5.39
CA GLU A 66 -2.46 3.25 5.82
C GLU A 66 -2.62 2.26 4.66
N ILE A 67 -3.31 2.66 3.59
CA ILE A 67 -3.52 1.85 2.40
C ILE A 67 -2.20 1.39 1.74
N LEU A 68 -1.11 2.14 1.91
CA LEU A 68 0.21 1.77 1.37
C LEU A 68 0.90 0.68 2.19
N THR A 69 0.48 0.45 3.42
CA THR A 69 0.98 -0.62 4.29
C THR A 69 0.25 -1.92 4.02
N GLN A 70 -0.96 -1.85 3.50
CA GLN A 70 -1.79 -3.02 3.17
C GLN A 70 -1.23 -3.77 1.97
N ARG A 71 -1.18 -5.10 2.05
CA ARG A 71 -0.77 -5.96 0.94
C ARG A 71 -1.87 -5.98 -0.13
N ARG A 72 -1.49 -5.81 -1.40
CA ARG A 72 -2.43 -5.91 -2.53
C ARG A 72 -3.10 -7.28 -2.64
N ARG A 73 -2.41 -8.34 -2.22
CA ARG A 73 -2.96 -9.70 -2.09
C ARG A 73 -2.91 -10.07 -0.61
N PRO A 74 -4.06 -10.31 0.04
CA PRO A 74 -4.07 -10.72 1.44
C PRO A 74 -3.30 -12.04 1.59
N LYS A 75 -2.61 -12.21 2.71
CA LYS A 75 -1.97 -13.48 3.04
C LYS A 75 -3.09 -14.48 3.33
N ARG A 76 -2.95 -15.72 2.85
CA ARG A 76 -3.81 -16.81 3.30
C ARG A 76 -3.50 -17.08 4.78
N GLU A 77 -4.54 -17.13 5.59
CA GLU A 77 -4.41 -17.42 7.03
C GLU A 77 -4.30 -18.92 7.30
N SER A 78 -4.94 -19.74 6.46
CA SER A 78 -4.88 -21.20 6.55
C SER A 78 -3.59 -21.74 5.93
N VAL A 79 -2.93 -22.65 6.64
CA VAL A 79 -1.81 -23.45 6.13
C VAL A 79 -2.34 -24.41 5.06
N GLY A 80 -1.76 -24.38 3.87
CA GLY A 80 -2.06 -25.36 2.82
C GLY A 80 -1.52 -26.74 3.18
N GLU A 81 -2.08 -27.80 2.60
CA GLU A 81 -1.64 -29.20 2.82
C GLU A 81 -0.12 -29.42 2.60
N LYS A 82 0.51 -28.61 1.74
CA LYS A 82 1.95 -28.67 1.42
C LYS A 82 2.77 -27.58 2.11
N GLU A 83 2.17 -26.81 3.01
CA GLU A 83 2.85 -25.76 3.77
C GLU A 83 3.14 -26.27 5.18
N THR A 84 4.34 -26.00 5.68
CA THR A 84 4.71 -26.32 7.07
C THR A 84 4.04 -25.37 8.05
N GLY A 85 3.71 -25.88 9.23
CA GLY A 85 3.14 -25.09 10.31
C GLY A 85 4.13 -24.05 10.82
N VAL A 86 3.63 -22.93 11.35
CA VAL A 86 4.49 -21.87 11.92
C VAL A 86 5.33 -22.43 13.07
N ASP A 87 4.75 -23.29 13.89
CA ASP A 87 5.41 -23.88 15.06
C ASP A 87 6.59 -24.78 14.66
N GLU A 88 6.43 -25.58 13.59
CA GLU A 88 7.49 -26.45 13.05
C GLU A 88 8.66 -25.63 12.47
N VAL A 89 8.38 -24.49 11.83
CA VAL A 89 9.42 -23.64 11.24
C VAL A 89 10.29 -22.96 12.29
N TRP A 90 9.71 -22.59 13.43
CA TRP A 90 10.44 -21.91 14.51
C TRP A 90 11.03 -22.88 15.53
N GLU A 91 10.81 -24.18 15.37
CA GLU A 91 11.44 -25.18 16.22
C GLU A 91 12.96 -25.15 16.05
N GLN A 92 13.68 -24.91 17.14
CA GLN A 92 15.14 -24.89 17.14
C GLN A 92 15.66 -26.33 17.07
N THR A 93 15.99 -26.80 15.88
CA THR A 93 16.50 -28.15 15.63
C THR A 93 18.00 -28.31 15.87
N PHE A 94 18.73 -27.20 16.01
CA PHE A 94 20.18 -27.20 16.25
C PHE A 94 20.56 -26.27 17.40
N ASP A 95 21.23 -26.84 18.39
CA ASP A 95 21.87 -26.10 19.47
C ASP A 95 23.39 -26.18 19.31
N GLY A 96 24.01 -25.05 18.96
CA GLY A 96 25.42 -24.94 18.63
C GLY A 96 26.36 -25.17 19.82
N ASP A 97 25.84 -25.14 21.05
CA ASP A 97 26.63 -25.35 22.27
C ASP A 97 26.82 -26.85 22.59
N MET A 98 25.96 -27.75 22.09
CA MET A 98 26.14 -29.20 22.26
C MET A 98 27.16 -29.82 21.28
N ALA A 99 27.50 -29.13 20.19
CA ALA A 99 28.40 -29.62 19.14
C ALA A 99 29.90 -29.31 19.41
N LYS A 100 30.22 -28.58 20.48
CA LYS A 100 31.60 -28.23 20.89
C LYS A 100 32.16 -29.14 21.99
N ARG A 101 31.95 -30.46 21.90
CA ARG A 101 32.72 -31.43 22.69
C ARG A 101 33.89 -31.97 21.90
#